data_AF-A0AAW2YFU4-F1
#
_entry.id   AF-A0AAW2YFU4-F1
#
_cell.length_a   1.000
_cell.length_b   1.000
_cell.length_c   1.000
_cell.angle_alpha   90.00
_cell.angle_beta   90.00
_cell.angle_gamma   90.00
#
_symmetry.space_group_name_H-M   'P 1'
#
loop_
_entity.id
_entity.type
_entity.pdbx_description
1 polymer ?
#
loop_
_entity_poly.entity_id
_entity_poly.type
_entity_poly.pdbx_seq_one_letter_code
_entity_poly.pdbx_strand_id
1 'polypeptide(L)'
;MEILGKNPKCEFSRFCERKYEELIHPTMESSIFSNLDRKEKVLNSWKSLTVFYESFVRMASSIWLLHKLAYSFNPAVEIFQVERGVEFSMVYMEDVLGKCNLPRKTRPRVEFTVVPGFKVGRTVVQSQVYLTGLTGTEQ
;
A
#
# COMPACT_ATOMS: atom_id res chain seq x y z
N MET A 1 0.95 -16.73 -10.74
CA MET A 1 2.36 -16.98 -11.12
C MET A 1 2.49 -17.57 -12.53
N GLU A 2 1.54 -18.38 -13.02
CA GLU A 2 1.57 -18.95 -14.38
C GLU A 2 1.55 -17.92 -15.54
N ILE A 3 1.02 -16.71 -15.33
CA ILE A 3 0.84 -15.72 -16.41
C ILE A 3 2.20 -15.17 -16.90
N LEU A 4 3.15 -14.91 -15.99
CA LEU A 4 4.48 -14.40 -16.33
C LEU A 4 5.32 -15.44 -17.07
N GLY A 5 5.17 -16.72 -16.74
CA GLY A 5 5.85 -17.82 -17.44
C GLY A 5 5.23 -18.17 -18.80
N LYS A 6 3.92 -17.94 -18.99
CA LYS A 6 3.20 -18.26 -20.24
C LYS A 6 3.30 -17.15 -21.30
N ASN A 7 3.45 -15.88 -20.90
CA ASN A 7 3.64 -14.77 -21.84
C ASN A 7 4.52 -13.66 -21.24
N PRO A 8 5.85 -13.72 -21.44
CA PRO A 8 6.80 -12.81 -20.80
C PRO A 8 6.72 -11.35 -21.31
N LYS A 9 5.90 -11.07 -22.34
CA LYS A 9 5.74 -9.72 -22.91
C LYS A 9 4.35 -9.12 -22.71
N CYS A 10 3.50 -9.72 -21.87
CA CYS A 10 2.17 -9.18 -21.59
C CYS A 10 2.25 -7.86 -20.79
N GLU A 11 1.17 -7.06 -20.82
CA GLU A 11 1.11 -5.77 -20.11
C GLU A 11 1.38 -5.89 -18.62
N PHE A 12 0.95 -7.00 -18.00
CA PHE A 12 1.23 -7.29 -16.61
C PHE A 12 2.72 -7.51 -16.33
N SER A 13 3.47 -8.17 -17.22
CA SER A 13 4.93 -8.33 -17.08
C SER A 13 5.63 -6.97 -17.11
N ARG A 14 5.28 -6.12 -18.08
CA ARG A 14 5.82 -4.75 -18.16
C ARG A 14 5.44 -3.88 -16.97
N PHE A 15 4.26 -4.10 -16.39
CA PHE A 15 3.88 -3.44 -15.15
C PHE A 15 4.74 -3.89 -13.97
N CYS A 16 4.95 -5.20 -13.81
CA CYS A 16 5.82 -5.76 -12.78
C CYS A 16 7.26 -5.26 -12.92
N GLU A 17 7.83 -5.27 -14.13
CA GLU A 17 9.19 -4.79 -14.42
C GLU A 17 9.35 -3.33 -13.99
N ARG A 18 8.47 -2.43 -14.46
CA ARG A 18 8.51 -1.01 -14.07
C ARG A 18 8.35 -0.81 -12.57
N LYS A 19 7.41 -1.53 -11.94
CA LYS A 19 7.20 -1.42 -10.49
C LYS A 19 8.36 -1.97 -9.68
N TYR A 20 9.06 -2.96 -10.20
CA TYR A 20 10.24 -3.51 -9.56
C TYR A 20 11.37 -2.48 -9.58
N GLU A 21 11.64 -1.87 -10.74
CA GLU A 21 12.67 -0.83 -10.90
C GLU A 21 12.36 0.44 -10.07
N GLU A 22 11.09 0.83 -9.96
CA GLU A 22 10.66 1.99 -9.14
C GLU A 22 10.80 1.73 -7.63
N LEU A 23 10.56 0.50 -7.17
CA LEU A 23 10.51 0.18 -5.74
C LEU A 23 11.82 -0.39 -5.21
N ILE A 24 12.57 -1.13 -6.03
CA ILE A 24 13.73 -1.91 -5.61
C ILE A 24 15.00 -1.27 -6.17
N HIS A 25 15.65 -0.44 -5.35
CA HIS A 25 16.94 0.13 -5.69
C HIS A 25 18.04 -0.96 -5.73
N PRO A 26 19.03 -0.88 -6.63
CA PRO A 26 20.13 -1.87 -6.70
C PRO A 26 20.86 -2.12 -5.37
N THR A 27 20.96 -1.11 -4.51
CA THR A 27 21.52 -1.26 -3.15
C THR A 27 20.66 -2.16 -2.26
N MET A 28 19.34 -2.08 -2.38
CA MET A 28 18.42 -2.98 -1.68
C MET A 28 18.53 -4.41 -2.21
N GLU A 29 18.61 -4.58 -3.53
CA GLU A 29 18.87 -5.91 -4.12
C GLU A 29 20.16 -6.53 -3.56
N SER A 30 21.26 -5.78 -3.56
CA SER A 30 22.54 -6.27 -3.06
C SER A 30 22.52 -6.63 -1.56
N SER A 31 21.65 -5.98 -0.78
CA SER A 31 21.46 -6.25 0.65
C SER A 31 20.54 -7.45 0.89
N ILE A 32 19.49 -7.60 0.09
CA ILE A 32 18.54 -8.72 0.15
C ILE A 32 19.18 -10.00 -0.40
N PHE A 33 20.03 -9.88 -1.42
CA PHE A 33 20.61 -10.99 -2.18
C PHE A 33 22.13 -11.15 -2.00
N SER A 34 22.70 -10.65 -0.90
CA SER A 34 24.13 -10.62 -0.52
C SER A 34 25.06 -11.49 -1.39
N ASN A 35 26.10 -10.89 -1.99
CA ASN A 35 27.15 -11.49 -2.84
C ASN A 35 27.25 -13.04 -2.78
N LEU A 36 26.93 -13.67 -3.92
CA LEU A 36 26.69 -15.11 -4.16
C LEU A 36 27.88 -16.07 -3.93
N ASP A 37 28.91 -15.70 -3.18
CA ASP A 37 30.24 -16.32 -3.28
C ASP A 37 30.49 -17.54 -2.36
N ARG A 38 29.44 -18.14 -1.77
CA ARG A 38 29.60 -19.36 -0.95
C ARG A 38 28.41 -20.30 -1.16
N LYS A 39 28.65 -21.50 -1.69
CA LYS A 39 27.63 -22.50 -2.09
C LYS A 39 26.47 -22.73 -1.10
N GLU A 40 26.72 -22.60 0.21
CA GLU A 40 25.69 -22.72 1.25
C GLU A 40 24.78 -21.48 1.38
N LYS A 41 25.32 -20.29 1.09
CA LYS A 41 24.56 -19.04 0.95
C LYS A 41 23.78 -18.98 -0.37
N VAL A 42 24.21 -19.72 -1.40
CA VAL A 42 23.50 -19.77 -2.70
C VAL A 42 22.11 -20.39 -2.56
N LEU A 43 21.95 -21.46 -1.77
CA LEU A 43 20.63 -22.08 -1.57
C LEU A 43 19.67 -21.17 -0.78
N ASN A 44 20.18 -20.54 0.30
CA ASN A 44 19.39 -19.61 1.10
C ASN A 44 19.09 -18.29 0.37
N SER A 45 20.01 -17.79 -0.45
CA SER A 45 19.77 -16.62 -1.31
C SER A 45 18.82 -16.94 -2.45
N TRP A 46 18.91 -18.11 -3.10
CA TRP A 46 17.93 -18.53 -4.11
C TRP A 46 16.54 -18.70 -3.52
N LYS A 47 16.43 -19.28 -2.32
CA LYS A 47 15.18 -19.37 -1.58
C LYS A 47 14.64 -17.99 -1.23
N SER A 48 15.48 -17.07 -0.77
CA SER A 48 15.09 -15.69 -0.44
C SER A 48 14.70 -14.89 -1.69
N LEU A 49 15.42 -15.06 -2.80
CA LEU A 49 15.11 -14.50 -4.12
C LEU A 49 13.76 -15.00 -4.61
N THR A 50 13.50 -16.31 -4.50
CA THR A 50 12.24 -16.92 -4.93
C THR A 50 11.07 -16.44 -4.06
N VAL A 51 11.23 -16.41 -2.73
CA VAL A 51 10.19 -15.96 -1.79
C VAL A 51 9.92 -14.47 -1.93
N PHE A 52 10.98 -13.66 -2.07
CA PHE A 52 10.85 -12.22 -2.30
C PHE A 52 10.15 -11.94 -3.62
N TYR A 53 10.62 -12.55 -4.70
CA TYR A 53 10.03 -12.39 -6.03
C TYR A 53 8.57 -12.85 -6.05
N GLU A 54 8.26 -13.98 -5.43
CA GLU A 54 6.87 -14.43 -5.27
C GLU A 54 6.01 -13.40 -4.53
N SER A 55 6.52 -12.88 -3.41
CA SER A 55 5.82 -11.88 -2.61
C SER A 55 5.59 -10.59 -3.40
N PHE A 56 6.62 -10.15 -4.13
CA PHE A 56 6.54 -9.00 -5.02
C PHE A 56 5.50 -9.21 -6.13
N VAL A 57 5.53 -10.35 -6.83
CA VAL A 57 4.58 -10.65 -7.90
C VAL A 57 3.16 -10.74 -7.35
N ARG A 58 2.95 -11.31 -6.15
CA ARG A 58 1.64 -11.33 -5.49
C ARG A 58 1.15 -9.91 -5.20
N MET A 59 2.00 -9.06 -4.64
CA MET A 59 1.68 -7.65 -4.41
C MET A 59 1.34 -6.92 -5.73
N ALA A 60 2.20 -7.04 -6.74
CA ALA A 60 2.00 -6.44 -8.05
C ALA A 60 0.71 -6.92 -8.72
N SER A 61 0.37 -8.21 -8.58
CA SER A 61 -0.90 -8.78 -9.08
C SER A 61 -2.11 -8.11 -8.42
N SER A 62 -2.09 -7.95 -7.10
CA SER A 62 -3.17 -7.27 -6.36
C SER A 62 -3.32 -5.81 -6.79
N ILE A 63 -2.21 -5.09 -6.95
CA ILE A 63 -2.24 -3.69 -7.40
C ILE A 63 -2.73 -3.58 -8.84
N TRP A 64 -2.29 -4.46 -9.74
CA TRP A 64 -2.73 -4.49 -11.13
C TRP A 64 -4.23 -4.74 -11.23
N LEU A 65 -4.74 -5.72 -10.49
CA LEU A 65 -6.17 -6.02 -10.44
C LEU A 65 -6.96 -4.83 -9.89
N LEU A 66 -6.46 -4.18 -8.84
CA LEU A 66 -7.07 -2.97 -8.28
C LEU A 66 -7.15 -1.84 -9.31
N HIS A 67 -6.08 -1.61 -10.11
CA HIS A 67 -6.12 -0.63 -11.20
C HIS A 67 -7.16 -1.01 -12.24
N LYS A 68 -7.17 -2.26 -12.72
CA LYS A 68 -8.15 -2.72 -13.72
C LYS A 68 -9.59 -2.54 -13.21
N LEU A 69 -9.83 -2.84 -11.94
CA LEU A 69 -11.11 -2.63 -11.28
C LEU A 69 -11.45 -1.15 -11.18
N ALA A 70 -10.54 -0.29 -10.73
CA ALA A 70 -10.75 1.15 -10.64
C ALA A 70 -11.15 1.78 -11.98
N TYR A 71 -10.51 1.35 -13.07
CA TYR A 71 -10.80 1.80 -14.44
C TYR A 71 -12.05 1.17 -15.06
N SER A 72 -12.61 0.09 -14.48
CA SER A 72 -13.86 -0.48 -14.99
C SER A 72 -15.10 0.31 -14.57
N PHE A 73 -14.97 1.21 -13.59
CA PHE A 73 -16.06 2.10 -13.18
C PHE A 73 -16.18 3.31 -14.11
N ASN A 74 -17.40 3.84 -14.23
CA ASN A 74 -17.70 5.07 -14.94
C ASN A 74 -18.57 6.00 -14.06
N PRO A 75 -18.03 7.11 -13.52
CA PRO A 75 -16.65 7.58 -13.65
C PRO A 75 -15.64 6.66 -12.95
N ALA A 76 -14.36 6.76 -13.34
CA ALA A 76 -13.28 6.00 -12.70
C ALA A 76 -13.21 6.30 -11.20
N VAL A 77 -12.76 5.31 -10.42
CA VAL A 77 -12.60 5.47 -8.96
C VAL A 77 -11.59 6.56 -8.64
N GLU A 78 -11.96 7.50 -7.78
CA GLU A 78 -11.06 8.53 -7.28
C GLU A 78 -10.36 8.05 -6.00
N ILE A 79 -9.04 8.20 -5.93
CA ILE A 79 -8.25 7.94 -4.72
C ILE A 79 -7.99 9.28 -4.04
N PHE A 80 -8.22 9.36 -2.73
CA PHE A 80 -7.91 10.57 -1.95
C PHE A 80 -7.04 10.24 -0.74
N GLN A 81 -6.13 11.16 -0.43
CA GLN A 81 -5.28 11.10 0.75
C GLN A 81 -5.55 12.35 1.59
N VAL A 82 -5.68 12.16 2.91
CA VAL A 82 -5.96 13.26 3.81
C VAL A 82 -4.65 13.92 4.26
N GLU A 83 -4.59 15.24 4.12
CA GLU A 83 -3.44 16.03 4.52
C GLU A 83 -3.32 16.16 6.04
N ARG A 84 -2.07 16.35 6.50
CA ARG A 84 -1.78 16.62 7.91
C ARG A 84 -2.43 17.93 8.35
N GLY A 85 -3.00 17.94 9.54
CA GLY A 85 -3.67 19.08 10.16
C GLY A 85 -5.15 19.22 9.80
N VAL A 86 -5.66 18.45 8.83
CA VAL A 86 -7.09 18.43 8.49
C VAL A 86 -7.90 17.91 9.67
N GLU A 87 -9.05 18.53 9.92
CA GLU A 87 -9.97 18.11 10.97
C GLU A 87 -10.60 16.76 10.65
N PHE A 88 -10.67 15.87 11.64
CA PHE A 88 -11.23 14.54 11.46
C PHE A 88 -12.71 14.61 11.05
N SER A 89 -13.05 13.86 10.00
CA SER A 89 -14.42 13.69 9.54
C SER A 89 -14.80 12.22 9.50
N MET A 90 -15.70 11.81 10.40
CA MET A 90 -16.20 10.43 10.49
C MET A 90 -16.95 9.96 9.23
N VAL A 91 -17.20 10.84 8.26
CA VAL A 91 -17.80 10.48 6.96
C VAL A 91 -16.72 9.98 5.99
N TYR A 92 -15.53 10.60 6.00
CA TYR A 92 -14.46 10.32 5.04
C TYR A 92 -13.27 9.58 5.65
N MET A 93 -13.21 9.47 6.99
CA MET A 93 -12.03 9.05 7.71
C MET A 93 -12.38 8.02 8.79
N GLU A 94 -11.50 7.05 8.96
CA GLU A 94 -11.51 6.07 10.03
C GLU A 94 -10.23 6.25 10.86
N ASP A 95 -10.38 6.37 12.19
CA ASP A 95 -9.23 6.41 13.09
C ASP A 95 -8.70 5.00 13.31
N VAL A 96 -7.45 4.76 12.93
CA VAL A 96 -6.79 3.46 13.09
C VAL A 96 -6.71 2.98 14.55
N LEU A 97 -6.80 3.89 15.52
CA LEU A 97 -6.81 3.55 16.94
C LEU A 97 -8.22 3.34 17.50
N GLY A 98 -9.27 3.68 16.75
CA GLY A 98 -10.66 3.59 17.18
C GLY A 98 -11.03 4.50 18.37
N LYS A 99 -10.24 5.53 18.67
CA LYS A 99 -10.37 6.37 19.88
C LYS A 99 -11.25 7.61 19.66
N CYS A 100 -11.72 7.84 18.44
CA CYS A 100 -12.48 9.05 18.08
C CYS A 100 -13.90 9.15 18.65
N ASN A 101 -14.48 8.04 19.12
CA ASN A 101 -15.84 8.01 19.63
C ASN A 101 -16.00 8.64 21.03
N LEU A 102 -14.91 9.16 21.61
CA LEU A 102 -14.93 9.79 22.93
C LEU A 102 -15.44 11.23 22.85
N PRO A 103 -16.34 11.66 23.75
CA PRO A 103 -16.82 13.04 23.81
C PRO A 103 -15.64 13.98 24.09
N ARG A 104 -15.40 14.94 23.20
CA ARG A 104 -14.22 15.82 23.25
C ARG A 104 -14.60 17.27 23.02
N LYS A 105 -13.87 18.18 23.70
CA LYS A 105 -14.02 19.64 23.57
C LYS A 105 -13.53 20.17 22.22
N THR A 106 -12.56 19.49 21.61
CA THR A 106 -11.94 19.86 20.33
C THR A 106 -11.91 18.66 19.39
N ARG A 107 -12.19 18.90 18.11
CA ARG A 107 -12.12 17.86 17.09
C ARG A 107 -10.65 17.47 16.84
N PRO A 108 -10.34 16.16 16.85
CA PRO A 108 -8.98 15.70 16.58
C PRO A 108 -8.58 16.03 15.13
N ARG A 109 -7.27 16.15 14.90
CA ARG A 109 -6.71 16.47 13.58
C ARG A 109 -5.87 15.31 13.08
N VAL A 110 -5.83 15.16 11.76
CA VAL A 110 -5.02 14.14 11.10
C VAL A 110 -3.55 14.48 11.24
N GLU A 111 -2.76 13.52 11.70
CA GLU A 111 -1.30 13.63 11.69
C GLU A 111 -0.73 13.10 10.39
N PHE A 112 -1.22 11.95 9.95
CA PHE A 112 -0.89 11.36 8.66
C PHE A 112 -1.95 10.34 8.22
N THR A 113 -2.02 10.12 6.91
CA THR A 113 -2.83 9.04 6.33
C THR A 113 -2.06 7.72 6.40
N VAL A 114 -2.69 6.68 6.93
CA VAL A 114 -2.18 5.30 6.96
C VAL A 114 -2.59 4.55 5.69
N VAL A 115 -3.87 4.66 5.32
CA VAL A 115 -4.42 4.06 4.09
C VAL A 115 -5.24 5.13 3.36
N PRO A 116 -5.02 5.35 2.05
CA PRO A 116 -5.82 6.29 1.28
C PRO A 116 -7.29 5.85 1.23
N GLY A 117 -8.19 6.81 1.10
CA GLY A 117 -9.60 6.56 0.87
C GLY A 117 -9.91 6.44 -0.62
N PHE A 118 -11.10 5.91 -0.91
CA PHE A 118 -11.59 5.75 -2.29
C PHE A 118 -13.00 6.30 -2.42
N LYS A 119 -13.29 6.93 -3.55
CA LYS A 119 -14.62 7.39 -3.90
C LYS A 119 -15.08 6.72 -5.18
N VAL A 120 -16.17 5.96 -5.06
CA VAL A 120 -16.79 5.17 -6.13
C VAL A 120 -18.18 5.74 -6.37
N GLY A 121 -18.31 6.67 -7.32
CA GLY A 121 -19.55 7.40 -7.55
C GLY A 121 -19.96 8.21 -6.31
N ARG A 122 -21.02 7.77 -5.63
CA ARG A 122 -21.54 8.38 -4.39
C ARG A 122 -21.08 7.67 -3.11
N THR A 123 -20.44 6.52 -3.25
CA THR A 123 -19.96 5.72 -2.12
C THR A 123 -18.53 6.12 -1.77
N VAL A 124 -18.26 6.30 -0.48
CA VAL A 124 -16.93 6.60 0.05
C VAL A 124 -16.45 5.40 0.86
N VAL A 125 -15.28 4.89 0.49
CA VAL A 125 -14.45 4.05 1.36
C VAL A 125 -13.52 4.97 2.11
N GLN A 126 -13.60 4.94 3.44
CA GLN A 126 -12.94 5.90 4.31
C GLN A 126 -11.41 5.76 4.26
N SER A 127 -10.71 6.88 4.35
CA SER A 127 -9.27 6.89 4.53
C SER A 127 -8.94 6.55 5.98
N GLN A 128 -8.02 5.62 6.19
CA GLN A 128 -7.54 5.32 7.53
C GLN A 128 -6.46 6.33 7.91
N VAL A 129 -6.69 7.05 9.00
CA VAL A 129 -5.84 8.15 9.44
C VAL A 129 -5.39 7.94 10.88
N TYR A 130 -4.18 8.41 11.16
CA TYR A 130 -3.71 8.58 12.53
C TYR A 130 -4.00 10.00 12.98
N LEU A 131 -4.51 10.15 14.21
CA LEU A 131 -4.90 11.45 14.73
C LEU A 131 -4.02 11.94 15.86
N THR A 132 -3.79 13.26 15.90
CA THR A 132 -3.13 13.96 16.99
C THR A 132 -4.10 14.81 17.81
N GLY A 133 -3.63 15.20 19.00
CA GLY A 133 -4.45 15.87 19.99
C GLY A 133 -5.43 14.93 20.69
N LEU A 134 -5.14 13.62 20.72
CA LEU A 134 -5.91 12.57 21.44
C LEU A 134 -5.74 12.62 22.98
N THR A 135 -5.07 13.63 23.53
CA THR A 135 -4.96 13.85 24.98
C THR A 135 -6.36 14.03 25.59
N GLY A 136 -6.89 12.97 26.19
CA GLY A 136 -7.88 13.11 27.24
C GLY A 136 -7.19 13.82 28.39
N THR A 137 -7.75 14.93 28.83
CA THR A 137 -7.57 15.33 30.22
C THR A 137 -8.19 14.22 31.06
N GLU A 138 -7.35 13.32 31.58
CA GLU A 138 -7.68 12.61 32.80
C GLU A 138 -7.80 13.69 33.88
N GLN A 139 -9.01 13.85 34.41
CA GLN A 139 -9.32 14.73 35.53
C GLN A 139 -10.01 13.89 36.60
#